data_AF-A0A529VEU0-F1
#
_entry.id   AF-A0A529VEU0-F1
#
_cell.length_a   1.000
_cell.length_b   1.000
_cell.length_c   1.000
_cell.angle_alpha   90.00
_cell.angle_beta   90.00
_cell.angle_gamma   90.00
#
_symmetry.space_group_name_H-M   'P 1'
#
loop_
_entity.id
_entity.type
_entity.pdbx_description
1 polymer ?
#
loop_
_entity_poly.entity_id
_entity_poly.type
_entity_poly.pdbx_seq_one_letter_code
_entity_poly.pdbx_strand_id
1 'polypeptide(L)'
;MTDIGTFRLTLPGQMLRRGFWLYVWKVAAADGRELLYVGRTGDNSSPNASPPYIRMGQHLGSVKNQNALRRHLTSSGIEPETCGSFELIAHGPIHPEVVKPEDFDHADKLTRDSLMELHTPFRNSVGAMEKQLEKDLRSVGYVVMNEVKWKHSVNDAEWIPIRLAFATDFPKLKDLK
;
A
#
# COMPACT_ATOMS: atom_id res chain seq x y z
N MET A 1 -22.64 -18.82 -3.46
CA MET A 1 -23.05 -19.51 -2.22
C MET A 1 -23.06 -18.48 -1.12
N THR A 2 -24.12 -18.38 -0.32
CA THR A 2 -24.14 -17.49 0.84
C THR A 2 -23.47 -18.21 2.00
N ASP A 3 -22.18 -17.95 2.18
CA ASP A 3 -21.43 -18.46 3.34
C ASP A 3 -21.88 -17.69 4.59
N ILE A 4 -22.86 -18.25 5.30
CA ILE A 4 -23.24 -17.77 6.63
C ILE A 4 -22.18 -18.26 7.61
N GLY A 5 -21.43 -17.34 8.20
CA GLY A 5 -20.35 -17.68 9.11
C GLY A 5 -19.92 -16.52 10.01
N THR A 6 -19.12 -16.83 11.02
CA THR A 6 -18.42 -15.83 11.83
C THR A 6 -16.99 -15.69 11.33
N PHE A 7 -16.67 -14.54 10.75
CA PHE A 7 -15.34 -14.22 10.24
C PHE A 7 -14.64 -13.24 11.18
N ARG A 8 -13.32 -13.35 11.33
CA ARG A 8 -12.54 -12.53 12.27
C ARG A 8 -11.36 -11.88 11.55
N LEU A 9 -11.13 -10.62 11.87
CA LEU A 9 -9.92 -9.88 11.51
C LEU A 9 -9.27 -9.40 12.80
N THR A 10 -7.97 -9.66 12.94
CA THR A 10 -7.15 -9.11 14.03
C THR A 10 -6.22 -8.06 13.44
N LEU A 11 -6.17 -6.88 14.05
CA LEU A 11 -5.37 -5.75 13.58
C LEU A 11 -4.54 -5.17 14.73
N PRO A 12 -3.22 -5.02 14.59
CA PRO A 12 -2.42 -4.30 15.58
C PRO A 12 -2.76 -2.80 15.57
N GLY A 13 -2.89 -2.18 16.74
CA GLY A 13 -3.28 -0.77 16.87
C GLY A 13 -2.36 0.22 16.14
N GLN A 14 -1.11 -0.17 15.90
CA GLN A 14 -0.13 0.59 15.11
C GLN A 14 -0.63 0.86 13.68
N MET A 15 -1.43 -0.03 13.09
CA MET A 15 -2.01 0.13 11.76
C MET A 15 -3.11 1.20 11.69
N LEU A 16 -3.48 1.83 12.81
CA LEU A 16 -4.34 3.01 12.85
C LEU A 16 -3.55 4.32 12.79
N ARG A 17 -2.22 4.28 12.90
CA ARG A 17 -1.39 5.49 12.88
C ARG A 17 -1.29 6.08 11.47
N ARG A 18 -1.57 7.38 11.37
CA ARG A 18 -1.35 8.18 10.16
C ARG A 18 0.16 8.29 9.87
N GLY A 19 0.50 8.44 8.60
CA GLY A 19 1.87 8.49 8.13
C GLY A 19 2.02 7.83 6.76
N PHE A 20 3.27 7.76 6.30
CA PHE A 20 3.65 7.14 5.03
C PHE A 20 4.01 5.68 5.27
N TRP A 21 3.26 4.78 4.66
CA TRP A 21 3.38 3.34 4.80
C TRP A 21 3.58 2.72 3.42
N LEU A 22 4.29 1.60 3.38
CA LEU A 22 4.27 0.67 2.26
C LEU A 22 3.45 -0.55 2.66
N TYR A 23 2.75 -1.14 1.71
CA TYR A 23 2.06 -2.39 1.95
C TYR A 23 2.00 -3.27 0.70
N VAL A 24 1.89 -4.56 0.95
CA VAL A 24 1.60 -5.58 -0.05
C VAL A 24 0.33 -6.29 0.37
N TRP A 25 -0.64 -6.32 -0.52
CA TRP A 25 -1.74 -7.27 -0.45
C TRP A 25 -1.26 -8.59 -1.04
N LYS A 26 -1.36 -9.66 -0.25
CA LYS A 26 -1.19 -11.03 -0.71
C LYS A 26 -2.57 -11.68 -0.78
N VAL A 27 -2.92 -12.17 -1.97
CA VAL A 27 -4.24 -12.72 -2.27
C VAL A 27 -4.09 -14.18 -2.67
N ALA A 28 -4.81 -15.06 -1.99
CA ALA A 28 -4.99 -16.45 -2.41
C ALA A 28 -6.21 -16.51 -3.34
N ALA A 29 -5.98 -16.53 -4.65
CA ALA A 29 -7.05 -16.59 -5.65
C ALA A 29 -7.71 -17.98 -5.67
N ALA A 30 -8.98 -18.02 -6.10
CA ALA A 30 -9.77 -19.25 -6.15
C ALA A 30 -9.19 -20.33 -7.09
N ASP A 31 -8.40 -19.91 -8.07
CA ASP A 31 -7.72 -20.78 -9.05
C ASP A 31 -6.35 -21.29 -8.56
N GLY A 32 -6.02 -21.07 -7.28
CA GLY A 32 -4.78 -21.52 -6.66
C GLY A 32 -3.58 -20.60 -6.86
N ARG A 33 -3.74 -19.47 -7.58
CA ARG A 33 -2.66 -18.49 -7.73
C ARG A 33 -2.49 -17.64 -6.48
N GLU A 34 -1.24 -17.33 -6.16
CA GLU A 34 -0.89 -16.25 -5.25
C GLU A 34 -0.68 -14.96 -6.05
N LEU A 35 -1.41 -13.91 -5.71
CA LEU A 35 -1.35 -12.63 -6.40
C LEU A 35 -1.00 -11.51 -5.43
N LEU A 36 -0.11 -10.62 -5.86
CA LEU A 36 0.33 -9.49 -5.07
C LEU A 36 -0.20 -8.17 -5.64
N TYR A 37 -0.53 -7.24 -4.75
CA TYR A 37 -0.70 -5.83 -5.10
C TYR A 37 0.15 -4.98 -4.17
N VAL A 38 0.97 -4.11 -4.73
CA VAL A 38 1.85 -3.21 -3.98
C VAL A 38 1.22 -1.84 -3.91
N GLY A 39 1.23 -1.23 -2.73
CA GLY A 39 0.70 0.11 -2.55
C GLY A 39 1.40 0.89 -1.45
N ARG A 40 1.09 2.18 -1.38
CA ARG A 40 1.50 3.05 -0.29
C ARG A 40 0.39 3.94 0.25
N THR A 41 0.69 4.61 1.37
CA THR A 41 -0.05 5.79 1.85
C THR A 41 0.76 7.06 1.60
N GLY A 42 0.10 8.21 1.68
CA GLY A 42 0.67 9.50 1.31
C GLY A 42 0.17 9.94 -0.07
N ASP A 43 -0.85 10.80 -0.05
CA ASP A 43 -1.60 11.19 -1.25
C ASP A 43 -0.75 11.97 -2.26
N ASN A 44 -1.16 11.90 -3.53
CA ASN A 44 -0.51 12.66 -4.59
C ASN A 44 -1.02 14.10 -4.69
N SER A 45 -2.28 14.33 -4.31
CA SER A 45 -3.01 15.58 -4.53
C SER A 45 -3.46 16.25 -3.23
N SER A 46 -3.07 15.74 -2.07
CA SER A 46 -3.39 16.33 -0.77
C SER A 46 -2.31 16.01 0.27
N PRO A 47 -2.14 16.85 1.31
CA PRO A 47 -1.13 16.63 2.34
C PRO A 47 -1.65 15.64 3.40
N ASN A 48 -2.18 14.51 2.94
CA ASN A 48 -2.75 13.46 3.77
C ASN A 48 -1.93 12.20 3.63
N ALA A 49 -1.61 11.57 4.75
CA ALA A 49 -1.00 10.26 4.78
C ALA A 49 -1.83 9.34 5.69
N SER A 50 -2.85 8.70 5.11
CA SER A 50 -3.80 7.84 5.84
C SER A 50 -3.11 6.63 6.47
N PRO A 51 -3.69 6.00 7.50
CA PRO A 51 -3.24 4.69 7.97
C PRO A 51 -3.54 3.58 6.95
N PRO A 52 -2.82 2.44 7.01
CA PRO A 52 -3.07 1.29 6.13
C PRO A 52 -4.47 0.68 6.34
N TYR A 53 -5.02 0.74 7.56
CA TYR A 53 -6.36 0.25 7.86
C TYR A 53 -7.46 0.89 6.99
N ILE A 54 -7.37 2.20 6.72
CA ILE A 54 -8.35 2.87 5.84
C ILE A 54 -8.22 2.35 4.41
N ARG A 55 -6.99 2.15 3.93
CA ARG A 55 -6.74 1.62 2.58
C ARG A 55 -7.22 0.18 2.45
N MET A 56 -7.13 -0.60 3.53
CA MET A 56 -7.58 -1.98 3.58
C MET A 56 -9.05 -2.12 3.12
N GLY A 57 -9.96 -1.37 3.76
CA GLY A 57 -11.38 -1.40 3.40
C GLY A 57 -11.66 -0.76 2.03
N GLN A 58 -10.96 0.33 1.70
CA GLN A 58 -11.15 1.06 0.45
C GLN A 58 -10.80 0.21 -0.79
N HIS A 59 -9.67 -0.49 -0.77
CA HIS A 59 -9.14 -1.23 -1.93
C HIS A 59 -10.04 -2.39 -2.38
N LEU A 60 -10.77 -3.02 -1.45
CA LEU A 60 -11.70 -4.12 -1.71
C LEU A 60 -13.16 -3.68 -1.84
N GLY A 61 -13.48 -2.44 -1.43
CA GLY A 61 -14.82 -1.89 -1.51
C GLY A 61 -15.31 -1.63 -2.94
N SER A 62 -16.50 -1.05 -3.07
CA SER A 62 -17.15 -0.80 -4.37
C SER A 62 -17.00 0.62 -4.89
N VAL A 63 -16.37 1.52 -4.13
CA VAL A 63 -16.15 2.91 -4.54
C VAL A 63 -15.10 2.97 -5.64
N LYS A 64 -15.53 3.33 -6.86
CA LYS A 64 -14.75 3.29 -8.11
C LYS A 64 -13.35 3.93 -8.04
N ASN A 65 -13.19 4.98 -7.25
CA ASN A 65 -11.93 5.73 -7.15
C ASN A 65 -11.02 5.25 -6.02
N GLN A 66 -11.44 4.23 -5.27
CA GLN A 66 -10.75 3.73 -4.08
C GLN A 66 -10.51 2.21 -4.14
N ASN A 67 -11.21 1.50 -5.02
CA ASN A 67 -11.25 0.04 -5.12
C ASN A 67 -10.16 -0.59 -6.01
N ALA A 68 -8.92 -0.08 -5.92
CA ALA A 68 -7.83 -0.49 -6.81
C ALA A 68 -7.60 -2.00 -6.85
N LEU A 69 -7.53 -2.68 -5.69
CA LEU A 69 -7.33 -4.13 -5.63
C LEU A 69 -8.47 -4.90 -6.27
N ARG A 70 -9.73 -4.57 -5.93
CA ARG A 70 -10.92 -5.19 -6.56
C ARG A 70 -10.85 -5.07 -8.08
N ARG A 71 -10.51 -3.89 -8.61
CA ARG A 71 -10.40 -3.68 -10.07
C ARG A 71 -9.33 -4.56 -10.72
N HIS A 72 -8.17 -4.72 -10.08
CA HIS A 72 -7.12 -5.60 -10.61
C HIS A 72 -7.55 -7.06 -10.63
N LEU A 73 -8.23 -7.53 -9.58
CA LEU A 73 -8.76 -8.89 -9.51
C LEU A 73 -9.81 -9.14 -10.60
N THR A 74 -10.81 -8.26 -10.71
CA THR A 74 -11.88 -8.45 -11.70
C THR A 74 -11.38 -8.34 -13.13
N SER A 75 -10.40 -7.45 -13.40
CA SER A 75 -9.75 -7.36 -14.71
C SER A 75 -8.92 -8.61 -15.05
N SER A 76 -8.51 -9.37 -14.04
CA SER A 76 -7.80 -10.65 -14.17
C SER A 76 -8.75 -11.86 -14.18
N GLY A 77 -10.07 -11.63 -14.29
CA GLY A 77 -11.09 -12.68 -14.29
C GLY A 77 -11.34 -13.32 -12.92
N ILE A 78 -10.91 -12.68 -11.83
CA ILE A 78 -11.08 -13.19 -10.47
C ILE A 78 -12.19 -12.42 -9.76
N GLU A 79 -13.16 -13.15 -9.23
CA GLU A 79 -14.18 -12.62 -8.34
C GLU A 79 -13.61 -12.52 -6.91
N PRO A 80 -13.45 -11.31 -6.33
CA PRO A 80 -12.83 -11.16 -5.01
C PRO A 80 -13.51 -11.97 -3.89
N GLU A 81 -14.83 -12.09 -3.95
CA GLU A 81 -15.66 -12.84 -3.00
C GLU A 81 -15.34 -14.35 -2.98
N THR A 82 -14.68 -14.87 -4.03
CA THR A 82 -14.30 -16.29 -4.13
C THR A 82 -12.85 -16.55 -3.71
N CYS A 83 -12.07 -15.50 -3.44
CA CYS A 83 -10.68 -15.65 -3.01
C CYS A 83 -10.62 -16.28 -1.61
N GLY A 84 -9.64 -17.17 -1.40
CA GLY A 84 -9.49 -17.90 -0.13
C GLY A 84 -9.03 -17.01 1.03
N SER A 85 -8.18 -16.01 0.76
CA SER A 85 -7.71 -15.07 1.77
C SER A 85 -7.19 -13.77 1.18
N PHE A 86 -7.19 -12.73 2.02
CA PHE A 86 -6.56 -11.45 1.76
C PHE A 86 -5.70 -11.10 2.98
N GLU A 87 -4.39 -10.97 2.77
CA GLU A 87 -3.44 -10.59 3.81
C GLU A 87 -2.83 -9.24 3.45
N LEU A 88 -2.92 -8.28 4.38
CA LEU A 88 -2.30 -6.95 4.23
C LEU A 88 -1.01 -6.89 5.03
N ILE A 89 0.13 -7.03 4.35
CA ILE A 89 1.46 -6.90 4.94
C ILE A 89 1.86 -5.43 4.83
N ALA A 90 1.86 -4.70 5.95
CA ALA A 90 2.17 -3.26 5.98
C ALA A 90 3.44 -2.97 6.79
N HIS A 91 4.30 -2.11 6.25
CA HIS A 91 5.52 -1.62 6.89
C HIS A 91 5.45 -0.10 7.08
N GLY A 92 5.62 0.35 8.32
CA GLY A 92 5.67 1.77 8.64
C GLY A 92 5.15 2.16 10.04
N PRO A 93 4.81 3.44 10.24
CA PRO A 93 5.01 4.51 9.26
C PRO A 93 6.51 4.76 9.04
N ILE A 94 6.95 4.82 7.78
CA ILE A 94 8.33 5.14 7.38
C ILE A 94 8.62 6.62 7.69
N HIS A 95 7.64 7.48 7.41
CA HIS A 95 7.64 8.88 7.81
C HIS A 95 6.31 9.23 8.49
N PRO A 96 6.30 10.14 9.49
CA PRO A 96 5.08 10.63 10.07
C PRO A 96 4.26 11.43 9.05
N GLU A 97 2.97 11.62 9.34
CA GLU A 97 2.17 12.58 8.57
C GLU A 97 2.63 14.01 8.90
N VAL A 98 2.55 14.90 7.90
CA VAL A 98 2.72 16.34 8.12
C VAL A 98 1.66 16.83 9.10
N VAL A 99 2.11 17.42 10.21
CA VAL A 99 1.24 18.00 11.23
C VAL A 99 0.50 19.20 10.64
N LYS A 100 -0.81 19.22 10.81
CA LYS A 100 -1.68 20.31 10.37
C LYS A 100 -1.95 21.27 11.53
N PRO A 101 -2.10 22.57 11.27
CA PRO A 101 -2.64 23.51 12.24
C PRO A 101 -4.00 23.06 12.77
N GLU A 102 -4.34 23.43 14.01
CA GLU A 102 -5.62 23.05 14.64
C GLU A 102 -6.84 23.60 13.89
N ASP A 103 -6.70 24.77 13.28
CA ASP A 103 -7.70 25.49 12.49
C ASP A 103 -7.62 25.18 10.98
N PHE A 104 -6.98 24.08 10.60
CA PHE A 104 -6.80 23.73 9.19
C PHE A 104 -8.14 23.59 8.45
N ASP A 105 -8.34 24.47 7.47
CA ASP A 105 -9.44 24.39 6.51
C ASP A 105 -8.92 23.85 5.16
N HIS A 106 -9.60 22.83 4.64
CA HIS A 106 -9.33 22.27 3.31
C HIS A 106 -9.55 23.27 2.16
N ALA A 107 -10.34 24.32 2.38
CA ALA A 107 -10.54 25.40 1.43
C ALA A 107 -9.40 26.42 1.41
N ASP A 108 -8.56 26.48 2.47
CA ASP A 108 -7.39 27.36 2.50
C ASP A 108 -6.26 26.78 1.63
N LYS A 109 -6.17 27.33 0.43
CA LYS A 109 -5.18 26.92 -0.56
C LYS A 109 -3.75 27.23 -0.13
N LEU A 110 -3.49 28.36 0.54
CA LEU A 110 -2.12 28.76 0.90
C LEU A 110 -1.53 27.81 1.95
N THR A 111 -2.31 27.52 2.99
CA THR A 111 -1.92 26.56 4.02
C THR A 111 -1.77 25.17 3.41
N ARG A 112 -2.71 24.74 2.57
CA ARG A 112 -2.63 23.44 1.90
C ARG A 112 -1.38 23.31 1.03
N ASP A 113 -1.05 24.34 0.24
CA ASP A 113 0.10 24.31 -0.66
C ASP A 113 1.42 24.28 0.16
N SER A 114 1.49 25.01 1.28
CA SER A 114 2.64 24.93 2.21
C SER A 114 2.79 23.56 2.86
N LEU A 115 1.69 22.94 3.27
CA LEU A 115 1.70 21.55 3.80
C LEU A 115 2.11 20.54 2.71
N MET A 116 1.74 20.80 1.45
CA MET A 116 2.16 19.97 0.32
C MET A 116 3.66 20.04 0.06
N GLU A 117 4.30 21.18 0.30
CA GLU A 117 5.76 21.30 0.20
C GLU A 117 6.48 20.40 1.22
N LEU A 118 5.95 20.29 2.44
CA LEU A 118 6.46 19.38 3.47
C LEU A 118 6.13 17.91 3.19
N HIS A 119 4.97 17.64 2.60
CA HIS A 119 4.49 16.29 2.29
C HIS A 119 5.22 15.66 1.10
N THR A 120 5.55 16.47 0.10
CA THR A 120 6.07 16.01 -1.20
C THR A 120 7.38 15.23 -1.12
N PRO A 121 8.38 15.62 -0.30
CA PRO A 121 9.61 14.84 -0.13
C PRO A 121 9.35 13.42 0.37
N PHE A 122 8.55 13.26 1.43
CA PHE A 122 8.19 11.95 1.97
C PHE A 122 7.38 11.12 0.96
N ARG A 123 6.41 11.75 0.28
CA ARG A 123 5.65 11.12 -0.81
C ARG A 123 6.58 10.59 -1.91
N ASN A 124 7.57 11.38 -2.31
CA ASN A 124 8.50 11.01 -3.37
C ASN A 124 9.40 9.85 -2.97
N SER A 125 9.92 9.86 -1.75
CA SER A 125 10.74 8.78 -1.19
C SER A 125 9.94 7.47 -1.12
N VAL A 126 8.77 7.48 -0.45
CA VAL A 126 7.95 6.28 -0.29
C VAL A 126 7.40 5.80 -1.64
N GLY A 127 7.09 6.69 -2.59
CA GLY A 127 6.73 6.30 -3.96
C GLY A 127 7.86 5.64 -4.74
N ALA A 128 9.12 6.03 -4.47
CA ALA A 128 10.27 5.36 -5.06
C ALA A 128 10.47 3.95 -4.46
N MET A 129 10.26 3.80 -3.15
CA MET A 129 10.28 2.50 -2.47
C MET A 129 9.13 1.59 -2.94
N GLU A 130 7.92 2.13 -3.13
CA GLU A 130 6.76 1.40 -3.67
C GLU A 130 7.09 0.80 -5.04
N LYS A 131 7.68 1.61 -5.92
CA LYS A 131 8.15 1.17 -7.24
C LYS A 131 9.24 0.10 -7.14
N GLN A 132 10.21 0.29 -6.25
CA GLN A 132 11.29 -0.69 -6.09
C GLN A 132 10.78 -2.01 -5.54
N LEU A 133 9.86 -1.98 -4.57
CA LEU A 133 9.22 -3.18 -4.02
C LEU A 133 8.47 -3.98 -5.07
N GLU A 134 7.67 -3.30 -5.91
CA GLU A 134 6.95 -3.94 -7.02
C GLU A 134 7.91 -4.63 -8.00
N LYS A 135 8.99 -3.94 -8.39
CA LYS A 135 10.00 -4.49 -9.28
C LYS A 135 10.74 -5.67 -8.68
N ASP A 136 11.18 -5.55 -7.42
CA ASP A 136 11.95 -6.57 -6.73
C ASP A 136 11.12 -7.86 -6.58
N LEU A 137 9.87 -7.74 -6.10
CA LEU A 137 8.93 -8.86 -6.01
C LEU A 137 8.75 -9.56 -7.37
N ARG A 138 8.54 -8.78 -8.44
CA ARG A 138 8.40 -9.33 -9.79
C ARG A 138 9.68 -10.03 -10.27
N SER A 139 10.84 -9.44 -10.01
CA SER A 139 12.14 -9.96 -10.45
C SER A 139 12.50 -11.31 -9.82
N VAL A 140 12.03 -11.56 -8.60
CA VAL A 140 12.22 -12.84 -7.89
C VAL A 140 11.05 -13.82 -8.12
N GLY A 141 10.17 -13.50 -9.07
CA GLY A 141 9.15 -14.43 -9.58
C GLY A 141 7.80 -14.41 -8.85
N TYR A 142 7.49 -13.38 -8.05
CA TYR A 142 6.12 -13.19 -7.56
C TYR A 142 5.22 -12.57 -8.64
N VAL A 143 3.94 -12.93 -8.63
CA VAL A 143 2.95 -12.39 -9.57
C VAL A 143 2.34 -11.10 -9.01
N VAL A 144 2.92 -9.96 -9.37
CA VAL A 144 2.41 -8.64 -8.95
C VAL A 144 1.43 -8.08 -10.00
N MET A 145 0.20 -7.77 -9.58
CA MET A 145 -0.92 -7.39 -10.45
C MET A 145 -0.86 -5.95 -10.95
N ASN A 146 -0.27 -5.04 -10.17
CA ASN A 146 -0.13 -3.64 -10.53
C ASN A 146 1.29 -3.31 -11.00
N GLU A 147 1.38 -2.28 -11.84
CA GLU A 147 2.63 -1.65 -12.25
C GLU A 147 2.73 -0.28 -11.55
N VAL A 148 3.82 -0.01 -10.84
CA VAL A 148 4.00 1.25 -10.12
C VAL A 148 4.81 2.23 -10.95
N LYS A 149 4.12 3.22 -11.53
CA LYS A 149 4.76 4.28 -12.31
C LYS A 149 5.17 5.44 -11.41
N TRP A 150 6.46 5.50 -11.11
CA TRP A 150 7.05 6.58 -10.33
C TRP A 150 8.38 7.05 -10.94
N LYS A 151 8.60 8.37 -11.00
CA LYS A 151 9.80 8.94 -11.64
C LYS A 151 11.04 8.92 -10.75
N HIS A 152 10.85 8.94 -9.42
CA HIS A 152 11.95 8.97 -8.47
C HIS A 152 12.53 7.56 -8.25
N SER A 153 13.80 7.51 -7.85
CA SER A 153 14.51 6.30 -7.42
C SER A 153 14.85 6.40 -5.93
N VAL A 154 14.97 5.23 -5.29
CA VAL A 154 15.43 5.09 -3.91
C VAL A 154 16.86 4.57 -3.95
N ASN A 155 17.71 4.97 -3.00
CA ASN A 155 19.07 4.44 -2.88
C ASN A 155 19.10 3.19 -1.99
N ASP A 156 20.17 2.41 -2.07
CA ASP A 156 20.29 1.14 -1.35
C ASP A 156 20.25 1.29 0.17
N ALA A 157 20.80 2.37 0.72
CA ALA A 157 20.84 2.60 2.17
C ALA A 157 19.42 2.77 2.75
N GLU A 158 18.53 3.43 2.00
CA GLU A 158 17.11 3.55 2.37
C GLU A 158 16.31 2.30 2.01
N TRP A 159 16.66 1.63 0.91
CA TRP A 159 15.88 0.52 0.38
C TRP A 159 16.11 -0.82 1.09
N ILE A 160 17.37 -1.18 1.37
CA ILE A 160 17.72 -2.51 1.91
C ILE A 160 16.95 -2.84 3.20
N PRO A 161 16.85 -1.95 4.22
CA PRO A 161 16.11 -2.26 5.44
C PRO A 161 14.63 -2.57 5.17
N ILE A 162 14.01 -1.86 4.23
CA ILE A 162 12.61 -2.06 3.83
C ILE A 162 12.44 -3.40 3.12
N ARG A 163 13.32 -3.71 2.15
CA ARG A 163 13.34 -5.00 1.45
C ARG A 163 13.45 -6.15 2.43
N LEU A 164 14.38 -6.06 3.38
CA LEU A 164 14.60 -7.11 4.39
C LEU A 164 13.38 -7.28 5.32
N ALA A 165 12.68 -6.20 5.67
CA ALA A 165 11.45 -6.30 6.45
C ALA A 165 10.38 -7.12 5.69
N PHE A 166 10.12 -6.80 4.42
CA PHE A 166 9.20 -7.56 3.57
C PHE A 166 9.67 -8.98 3.27
N ALA A 167 10.98 -9.24 3.27
CA ALA A 167 11.53 -10.57 3.05
C ALA A 167 11.19 -11.58 4.16
N THR A 168 10.59 -11.14 5.27
CA THR A 168 9.98 -12.02 6.28
C THR A 168 8.79 -12.78 5.70
N ASP A 169 7.91 -12.07 4.98
CA ASP A 169 6.71 -12.61 4.33
C ASP A 169 6.96 -13.04 2.88
N PHE A 170 7.99 -12.48 2.23
CA PHE A 170 8.38 -12.74 0.85
C PHE A 170 9.85 -13.21 0.74
N PRO A 171 10.17 -14.45 1.15
CA PRO A 171 11.56 -14.89 1.34
C PRO A 171 12.47 -14.80 0.12
N LYS A 172 11.93 -14.91 -1.10
CA LYS A 172 12.74 -14.79 -2.33
C LYS A 172 13.36 -13.40 -2.50
N LEU A 173 12.85 -12.39 -1.80
CA LEU A 173 13.48 -11.06 -1.78
C LEU A 173 14.89 -11.09 -1.16
N LYS A 174 15.25 -12.12 -0.38
CA LYS A 174 16.61 -12.28 0.17
C LYS A 174 17.65 -12.62 -0.88
N ASP A 175 17.22 -13.16 -2.02
CA ASP A 175 18.10 -13.60 -3.11
C ASP A 175 18.62 -12.42 -3.94
N LEU A 176 18.02 -11.24 -3.78
CA LEU A 176 18.50 -10.00 -4.39
C LEU A 176 19.77 -9.53 -3.69
N LYS A 177 20.83 -9.34 -4.48
CA LYS A 177 22.13 -8.81 -4.05
C LYS A 177 22.06 -7.31 -3.89
#